data_AF-A0A968APT4-F1
#
_entry.id   AF-A0A968APT4-F1
#
_cell.length_a   1.000
_cell.length_b   1.000
_cell.length_c   1.000
_cell.angle_alpha   90.00
_cell.angle_beta   90.00
_cell.angle_gamma   90.00
#
_symmetry.space_group_name_H-M   'P 1'
#
loop_
_entity.id
_entity.type
_entity.pdbx_description
1 polymer ?
#
loop_
_entity_poly.entity_id
_entity_poly.type
_entity_poly.pdbx_seq_one_letter_code
_entity_poly.pdbx_strand_id
1 'polypeptide(L)' 'MELKTCPSCNGARLKKESLWFKIDGKNIAELGDMSLDLLTQWFQQLPKKLSEKQSVIAKDVLKEINDRLGF' A
#
# COMPACT_ATOMS: atom_id res chain seq x y z
N MET A 1 28.93 -8.24 4.70
CA MET A 1 27.79 -8.77 3.91
C MET A 1 27.22 -7.60 3.12
N GLU A 2 27.47 -7.53 1.82
CA GLU A 2 26.91 -6.46 0.98
C GLU A 2 25.52 -6.88 0.51
N LEU A 3 24.50 -6.12 0.93
CA LEU A 3 23.14 -6.27 0.43
C LEU A 3 23.08 -5.64 -0.98
N LYS A 4 23.07 -6.48 -2.02
CA LYS A 4 22.84 -6.01 -3.39
C LYS A 4 21.35 -5.94 -3.68
N THR A 5 20.91 -4.77 -4.13
CA THR A 5 19.55 -4.58 -4.64
C THR A 5 19.34 -5.47 -5.86
N CYS A 6 18.25 -6.24 -5.86
CA CYS A 6 17.90 -7.09 -6.99
C CYS A 6 17.58 -6.20 -8.22
N PRO A 7 18.29 -6.35 -9.36
CA PRO A 7 18.09 -5.47 -10.53
C PRO A 7 16.78 -5.73 -11.28
N SER A 8 16.13 -6.89 -11.07
CA SER A 8 14.87 -7.22 -11.75
C SER A 8 13.65 -6.59 -11.08
N CYS A 9 13.66 -6.44 -9.76
CA CYS A 9 12.57 -5.88 -8.96
C CYS A 9 12.95 -4.60 -8.19
N ASN A 10 14.20 -4.12 -8.33
CA ASN A 10 14.74 -2.97 -7.62
C ASN A 10 14.51 -3.00 -6.10
N GLY A 11 14.55 -4.20 -5.50
CA GLY A 11 14.33 -4.38 -4.06
C GLY A 11 12.87 -4.56 -3.64
N ALA A 12 11.89 -4.44 -4.57
CA ALA A 12 10.47 -4.59 -4.26
C ALA A 12 10.03 -6.02 -3.94
N ARG A 13 10.85 -7.04 -4.26
CA ARG A 13 10.60 -8.48 -4.02
C ARG A 13 9.31 -9.03 -4.66
N LEU A 14 8.73 -8.28 -5.59
CA LEU A 14 7.50 -8.62 -6.29
C LEU A 14 7.73 -8.71 -7.80
N LYS A 15 6.80 -9.39 -8.48
CA LYS A 15 6.72 -9.38 -9.95
C LYS A 15 6.39 -7.96 -10.44
N LYS A 16 6.85 -7.60 -11.64
CA LYS A 16 6.61 -6.27 -12.21
C LYS A 16 5.12 -5.97 -12.36
N GLU A 17 4.35 -6.98 -12.74
CA GLU A 17 2.90 -6.94 -12.89
C GLU A 17 2.19 -6.59 -11.58
N SER A 18 2.72 -7.04 -10.43
CA SER A 18 2.19 -6.69 -9.11
C SER A 18 2.36 -5.20 -8.79
N LEU A 19 3.37 -4.54 -9.36
CA LEU A 19 3.65 -3.12 -9.16
C LEU A 19 2.81 -2.20 -10.05
N TRP A 20 2.09 -2.75 -11.03
CA TRP A 20 1.20 -1.97 -11.89
C TRP A 20 -0.10 -1.58 -11.19
N PHE A 21 -0.51 -2.35 -10.18
CA PHE A 21 -1.68 -2.04 -9.37
C PHE A 21 -1.36 -0.91 -8.41
N LYS A 22 -2.09 0.19 -8.57
CA LYS A 22 -1.91 1.41 -7.79
C LYS A 22 -3.21 1.82 -7.13
N ILE A 23 -3.09 2.24 -5.89
CA ILE A 23 -4.16 2.86 -5.11
C ILE A 23 -3.69 4.27 -4.81
N ASP A 24 -4.46 5.28 -5.21
CA ASP A 24 -4.06 6.69 -5.05
C ASP A 24 -2.62 6.95 -5.56
N GLY A 25 -2.30 6.39 -6.73
CA GLY A 25 -1.02 6.55 -7.40
C GLY A 25 0.16 5.73 -6.82
N LYS A 26 -0.05 4.96 -5.74
CA LYS A 26 1.01 4.17 -5.09
C LYS A 26 0.78 2.67 -5.22
N ASN A 27 1.86 1.93 -5.47
CA ASN A 27 1.85 0.47 -5.49
C ASN A 27 2.18 -0.12 -4.12
N ILE A 28 2.00 -1.44 -3.97
CA ILE A 28 2.22 -2.16 -2.71
C ILE A 28 3.65 -2.05 -2.16
N ALA A 29 4.68 -1.99 -3.01
CA ALA A 29 6.05 -1.82 -2.56
C ALA A 29 6.31 -0.40 -2.04
N GLU A 30 5.73 0.62 -2.70
CA GLU A 30 5.81 2.02 -2.22
C GLU A 30 5.09 2.19 -0.87
N LEU A 31 3.97 1.50 -0.66
CA LEU A 31 3.27 1.51 0.63
C LEU A 31 4.03 0.74 1.72
N GLY A 32 4.67 -0.37 1.35
CA GLY A 32 5.47 -1.19 2.27
C GLY A 32 6.80 -0.53 2.72
N ASP A 33 7.28 0.47 1.97
CA ASP A 33 8.48 1.24 2.31
C ASP A 33 8.17 2.45 3.23
N MET A 34 6.90 2.77 3.45
CA MET A 34 6.50 3.87 4.34
C MET A 34 6.71 3.52 5.82
N SER A 35 7.06 4.53 6.61
CA SER A 35 6.95 4.45 8.07
C SER A 35 5.50 4.22 8.49
N LEU A 36 5.27 3.48 9.57
CA LEU A 36 3.93 3.16 10.08
C LEU A 36 3.07 4.41 10.31
N ASP A 37 3.62 5.50 10.86
CA ASP A 37 2.87 6.74 11.10
C ASP A 37 2.30 7.34 9.80
N LEU A 38 3.13 7.41 8.76
CA LEU A 38 2.71 7.89 7.44
C LEU A 38 1.72 6.93 6.78
N LEU A 39 1.95 5.62 6.92
CA LEU A 39 1.07 4.60 6.36
C LEU A 39 -0.34 4.67 6.97
N THR A 40 -0.42 4.81 8.29
CA THR A 40 -1.67 4.98 9.03
C THR A 40 -2.41 6.25 8.58
N GLN A 41 -1.71 7.39 8.50
CA GLN A 41 -2.31 8.63 8.00
C GLN A 41 -2.81 8.49 6.55
N TRP A 42 -2.06 7.78 5.71
CA TRP A 42 -2.44 7.55 4.33
C TRP A 42 -3.72 6.69 4.22
N PHE A 43 -3.82 5.59 4.97
CA PHE A 43 -5.01 4.74 4.98
C PHE A 43 -6.24 5.45 5.56
N GLN A 44 -6.08 6.37 6.52
CA GLN A 44 -7.18 7.20 7.03
C GLN A 44 -7.70 8.20 5.99
N GLN A 45 -6.84 8.68 5.09
CA GLN A 45 -7.23 9.64 4.04
C GLN A 45 -7.76 8.95 2.78
N LEU A 46 -7.38 7.69 2.55
CA LEU A 46 -7.73 6.93 1.35
C LEU A 46 -9.24 6.89 1.02
N PRO A 47 -10.19 6.74 1.98
CA PRO A 47 -11.62 6.75 1.67
C PRO A 47 -12.09 7.99 0.88
N LYS A 48 -11.44 9.16 1.07
CA LYS A 48 -11.78 10.40 0.35
C LYS A 48 -11.37 10.38 -1.12
N LYS A 49 -10.50 9.45 -1.50
CA LYS A 49 -9.90 9.34 -2.85
C LYS A 49 -10.47 8.18 -3.65
N LEU A 50 -11.30 7.35 -3.02
CA LEU A 50 -11.99 6.25 -3.68
C LEU A 50 -13.30 6.73 -4.29
N SER A 51 -13.65 6.17 -5.45
CA SER A 51 -15.01 6.30 -5.97
C SER A 51 -16.02 5.61 -5.04
N GLU A 52 -17.30 5.90 -5.21
CA GLU A 52 -18.38 5.29 -4.43
C GLU A 52 -18.34 3.75 -4.50
N LYS A 53 -18.20 3.19 -5.71
CA LYS A 53 -18.07 1.74 -5.93
C LYS A 53 -16.85 1.16 -5.20
N GLN A 54 -15.69 1.82 -5.31
CA GLN A 54 -14.47 1.36 -4.65
C GLN A 54 -14.61 1.44 -3.12
N SER A 55 -15.25 2.47 -2.60
CA SER A 55 -15.48 2.65 -1.17
C SER A 55 -16.36 1.54 -0.60
N VAL A 56 -17.41 1.12 -1.34
CA VAL A 56 -18.26 0.00 -0.96
C VAL A 56 -17.47 -1.31 -0.92
N ILE A 57 -16.66 -1.59 -1.95
CA ILE A 57 -15.85 -2.81 -2.03
C ILE A 57 -14.75 -2.84 -0.96
N ALA A 58 -14.12 -1.70 -0.71
CA ALA A 58 -12.95 -1.61 0.16
C ALA A 58 -13.30 -1.47 1.65
N LYS A 59 -14.58 -1.26 2.01
CA LYS A 59 -15.01 -0.92 3.37
C LYS A 59 -14.46 -1.86 4.45
N ASP A 60 -14.67 -3.17 4.30
CA ASP A 60 -14.26 -4.15 5.32
C ASP A 60 -12.74 -4.33 5.35
N VAL A 61 -12.10 -4.32 4.18
CA VAL A 61 -10.64 -4.43 4.06
C VAL A 61 -9.94 -3.22 4.67
N LEU A 62 -10.45 -2.01 4.44
CA LEU A 62 -9.90 -0.79 5.03
C LEU A 62 -10.08 -0.77 6.55
N LYS A 63 -11.19 -1.31 7.06
CA LYS A 63 -11.39 -1.46 8.50
C LYS A 63 -10.33 -2.38 9.10
N GLU A 64 -10.15 -3.57 8.55
CA GLU A 64 -9.16 -4.53 9.04
C GLU A 64 -7.73 -3.97 9.00
N ILE A 65 -7.37 -3.27 7.92
CA ILE A 65 -6.05 -2.65 7.80
C ILE A 65 -5.85 -1.58 8.86
N ASN A 66 -6.82 -0.67 9.05
CA ASN A 66 -6.71 0.38 10.07
C ASN A 66 -6.63 -0.20 11.49
N ASP A 67 -7.41 -1.24 11.78
CA ASP A 67 -7.38 -1.93 13.08
C ASP A 67 -6.01 -2.58 13.35
N ARG A 68 -5.33 -3.10 12.31
CA ARG A 68 -3.97 -3.65 12.40
C ARG A 68 -2.88 -2.59 12.47
N LEU A 69 -3.09 -1.41 11.88
CA LEU A 69 -2.11 -0.32 11.91
C LEU A 69 -2.18 0.47 13.22
N GLY A 70 -3.34 0.50 13.86
CA GLY A 70 -3.60 1.25 15.08
C GLY A 70 -3.51 0.44 16.38
N PHE A 71 -2.65 -0.59 16.45
CA PHE A 71 -2.39 -1.39 17.66
C PHE A 71 -2.49 -0.58 18.96
#